data_AF-A0A6B3CV13-F1
#
_entry.id   AF-A0A6B3CV13-F1
#
_cell.length_a   1.000
_cell.length_b   1.000
_cell.length_c   1.000
_cell.angle_alpha   90.00
_cell.angle_beta   90.00
_cell.angle_gamma   90.00
#
_symmetry.space_group_name_H-M   'P 1'
#
loop_
_entity.id
_entity.type
_entity.pdbx_description
1 polymer ?
#
loop_
_entity_poly.entity_id
_entity_poly.type
_entity_poly.pdbx_seq_one_letter_code
_entity_poly.pdbx_strand_id
1 'polypeptide(L)'
;LSRADAVDLAGLRARLTARDRPEEAAVLAARAVRASLLTDSPLVQATAELDRAHTLAALGRLPEAAASAGAAAVHFTGKGHLPGFRRVSGFLARPPLPVATTRERS
;
A
#
# COMPACT_ATOMS: atom_id res chain seq x y z
N LEU A 1 -13.37 13.58 -9.23
CA LEU A 1 -12.24 12.62 -9.35
C LEU A 1 -12.79 11.35 -9.99
N SER A 2 -12.05 10.73 -10.91
CA SER A 2 -12.41 9.40 -11.39
C SER A 2 -12.30 8.38 -10.24
N ARG A 3 -12.84 7.17 -10.42
CA ARG A 3 -12.67 6.10 -9.41
C ARG A 3 -11.20 5.76 -9.20
N ALA A 4 -10.40 5.74 -10.27
CA ALA A 4 -8.96 5.50 -10.21
C ALA A 4 -8.25 6.58 -9.39
N ASP A 5 -8.51 7.87 -9.69
CA ASP A 5 -7.87 8.97 -8.94
C ASP A 5 -8.24 8.95 -7.45
N ALA A 6 -9.48 8.55 -7.12
CA ALA A 6 -9.93 8.45 -5.74
C ALA A 6 -9.21 7.31 -4.99
N VAL A 7 -8.91 6.20 -5.66
CA VAL A 7 -8.12 5.09 -5.12
C VAL A 7 -6.69 5.55 -4.87
N ASP A 8 -6.04 6.15 -5.87
CA ASP A 8 -4.65 6.62 -5.77
C ASP A 8 -4.50 7.67 -4.67
N LEU A 9 -5.45 8.60 -4.56
CA LEU A 9 -5.47 9.60 -3.50
C LEU A 9 -5.61 8.97 -2.11
N ALA A 10 -6.46 7.94 -1.95
CA ALA A 10 -6.62 7.24 -0.68
C ALA A 10 -5.35 6.48 -0.29
N GLY A 11 -4.69 5.81 -1.24
CA GLY A 11 -3.43 5.10 -1.04
C GLY A 11 -2.29 6.04 -0.62
N LEU A 12 -2.14 7.16 -1.32
CA LEU A 12 -1.15 8.20 -0.97
C LEU A 12 -1.41 8.78 0.43
N ARG A 13 -2.67 9.12 0.74
CA ARG A 13 -3.04 9.65 2.06
C ARG A 13 -2.75 8.66 3.18
N ALA A 14 -2.99 7.37 2.96
CA ALA A 14 -2.67 6.33 3.94
C ALA A 14 -1.17 6.35 4.28
N ARG A 15 -0.31 6.37 3.27
CA ARG A 15 1.15 6.39 3.45
C ARG A 15 1.64 7.62 4.19
N LEU A 16 1.14 8.80 3.82
CA LEU A 16 1.54 10.07 4.46
C LEU A 16 1.07 10.15 5.91
N THR A 17 -0.07 9.55 6.21
CA THR A 17 -0.71 9.62 7.54
C THR A 17 -0.16 8.58 8.53
N ALA A 18 0.56 7.56 8.04
CA ALA A 18 1.00 6.40 8.83
C ALA A 18 1.84 6.75 10.06
N ARG A 19 2.62 7.84 10.01
CA ARG A 19 3.44 8.31 11.13
C ARG A 19 2.59 8.92 12.25
N ASP A 20 1.66 9.80 11.89
CA ASP A 20 0.98 10.67 12.86
C ASP A 20 -0.35 10.08 13.33
N ARG A 21 -1.05 9.34 12.45
CA ARG A 21 -2.36 8.71 12.75
C ARG A 21 -2.37 7.27 12.21
N PRO A 22 -1.68 6.32 12.88
CA PRO A 22 -1.44 4.97 12.37
C PRO A 22 -2.72 4.17 12.12
N GLU A 23 -3.73 4.31 12.98
CA GLU A 23 -5.02 3.62 12.82
C GLU A 23 -5.78 4.12 11.58
N GLU A 24 -5.82 5.44 11.39
CA GLU A 24 -6.47 6.04 10.23
C GLU A 24 -5.76 5.67 8.93
N ALA A 25 -4.43 5.62 8.94
CA ALA A 25 -3.65 5.16 7.80
C ALA A 25 -4.02 3.72 7.39
N ALA A 26 -4.16 2.81 8.35
CA ALA A 26 -4.60 1.44 8.07
C ALA A 26 -6.02 1.41 7.45
N VAL A 27 -6.94 2.23 7.95
CA VAL A 27 -8.31 2.34 7.41
C VAL A 27 -8.30 2.88 5.98
N LEU A 28 -7.53 3.94 5.71
CA LEU A 28 -7.38 4.54 4.38
C LEU A 28 -6.80 3.55 3.37
N ALA A 29 -5.74 2.82 3.74
CA ALA A 29 -5.13 1.80 2.89
C ALA A 29 -6.11 0.67 2.55
N ALA A 30 -6.84 0.16 3.56
CA ALA A 30 -7.85 -0.87 3.34
C ALA A 30 -9.02 -0.37 2.48
N ARG A 31 -9.41 0.90 2.63
CA ARG A 31 -10.43 1.54 1.78
C ARG A 31 -9.96 1.68 0.34
N ALA A 32 -8.71 2.07 0.11
CA ALA A 32 -8.13 2.16 -1.23
C ALA A 32 -8.18 0.81 -1.95
N VAL A 33 -7.78 -0.28 -1.28
CA VAL A 33 -7.88 -1.64 -1.83
C VAL A 33 -9.32 -2.03 -2.13
N ARG A 34 -10.27 -1.83 -1.22
CA ARG A 34 -11.68 -2.16 -1.51
C ARG A 34 -12.24 -1.34 -2.67
N ALA A 35 -11.87 -0.07 -2.78
CA ALA A 35 -12.32 0.80 -3.86
C ALA A 35 -11.68 0.45 -5.21
N SER A 36 -10.44 -0.06 -5.22
CA SER A 36 -9.76 -0.48 -6.46
C SER A 36 -10.46 -1.66 -7.14
N LEU A 37 -11.14 -2.52 -6.36
CA LEU A 37 -11.98 -3.61 -6.90
C LEU A 37 -13.18 -3.10 -7.72
N LEU A 38 -13.58 -1.83 -7.53
CA LEU A 38 -14.62 -1.18 -8.33
C LEU A 38 -14.07 -0.52 -9.59
N THR A 39 -12.78 -0.73 -9.86
CA THR A 39 -12.11 -0.34 -11.10
C THR A 39 -11.81 -1.59 -11.93
N ASP A 40 -12.05 -1.53 -13.23
CA ASP A 40 -11.71 -2.62 -14.17
C ASP A 40 -10.21 -2.64 -14.51
N SER A 41 -9.37 -1.94 -13.73
CA SER A 41 -7.95 -1.76 -14.00
C SER A 41 -7.09 -2.57 -13.02
N PRO A 42 -6.40 -3.63 -13.48
CA PRO A 42 -5.46 -4.37 -12.64
C PRO A 42 -4.27 -3.51 -12.18
N LEU A 43 -3.94 -2.42 -12.88
CA LEU A 43 -2.87 -1.50 -12.46
C LEU A 43 -3.27 -0.66 -11.24
N VAL A 44 -4.54 -0.26 -11.17
CA VAL A 44 -5.08 0.47 -10.01
C VAL A 44 -5.17 -0.46 -8.80
N GLN A 45 -5.60 -1.72 -9.02
CA GLN A 45 -5.59 -2.75 -7.98
C GLN A 45 -4.17 -3.03 -7.46
N ALA A 46 -3.20 -3.20 -8.35
CA ALA A 46 -1.80 -3.42 -7.99
C ALA A 46 -1.21 -2.26 -7.17
N THR A 47 -1.48 -1.03 -7.59
CA THR A 47 -0.99 0.17 -6.91
C THR A 47 -1.58 0.30 -5.51
N ALA A 48 -2.89 0.08 -5.36
CA ALA A 48 -3.57 0.12 -4.06
C ALA A 48 -3.01 -0.92 -3.08
N GLU A 49 -2.74 -2.15 -3.55
CA GLU A 49 -2.12 -3.20 -2.73
C GLU A 49 -0.68 -2.86 -2.34
N LEU A 50 0.11 -2.29 -3.25
CA LEU A 50 1.48 -1.88 -2.93
C LEU A 50 1.51 -0.70 -1.93
N ASP A 51 0.61 0.27 -2.05
CA ASP A 51 0.49 1.34 -1.06
C ASP A 51 0.03 0.82 0.31
N ARG A 52 -0.86 -0.19 0.32
CA ARG A 52 -1.22 -0.90 1.56
C ARG A 52 -0.04 -1.64 2.16
N ALA A 53 0.80 -2.30 1.35
CA ALA A 53 2.01 -2.95 1.82
C ALA A 53 2.98 -1.95 2.49
N HIS A 54 3.22 -0.80 1.84
CA HIS A 54 4.03 0.27 2.43
C HIS A 54 3.45 0.79 3.75
N THR A 55 2.14 1.00 3.80
CA THR A 55 1.46 1.47 5.01
C THR A 55 1.61 0.44 6.13
N LEU A 56 1.32 -0.84 5.86
CA LEU A 56 1.43 -1.91 6.86
C LEU A 56 2.87 -2.09 7.37
N ALA A 57 3.87 -2.00 6.50
CA ALA A 57 5.28 -2.06 6.90
C ALA A 57 5.67 -0.88 7.81
N ALA A 58 5.22 0.34 7.49
CA ALA A 58 5.44 1.51 8.34
C ALA A 58 4.82 1.34 9.73
N LEU A 59 3.71 0.60 9.83
CA LEU A 59 3.03 0.24 11.08
C LEU A 59 3.62 -0.99 11.79
N GLY A 60 4.70 -1.59 11.27
CA GLY A 60 5.33 -2.78 11.83
C GLY A 60 4.61 -4.11 11.55
N ARG A 61 3.59 -4.11 10.69
CA ARG A 61 2.76 -5.29 10.35
C ARG A 61 3.34 -6.04 9.14
N LEU A 62 4.55 -6.57 9.30
CA LEU A 62 5.34 -7.12 8.20
C LEU A 62 4.71 -8.33 7.48
N PRO A 63 4.08 -9.31 8.16
CA PRO A 63 3.42 -10.42 7.46
C PRO A 63 2.29 -9.94 6.53
N GLU A 64 1.43 -9.04 7.00
CA GLU A 64 0.36 -8.49 6.17
C GLU A 64 0.90 -7.59 5.06
N ALA A 65 1.99 -6.87 5.32
CA ALA A 65 2.66 -6.07 4.31
C ALA A 65 3.21 -6.94 3.16
N ALA A 66 3.85 -8.07 3.49
CA ALA A 66 4.33 -9.03 2.49
C ALA A 66 3.18 -9.66 1.69
N ALA A 67 2.06 -9.98 2.35
CA ALA A 67 0.87 -10.51 1.67
C ALA A 67 0.29 -9.51 0.66
N SER A 68 0.13 -8.24 1.04
CA SER A 68 -0.33 -7.19 0.12
C SER A 68 0.66 -6.94 -1.03
N ALA A 69 1.97 -6.95 -0.76
CA ALA A 69 2.98 -6.86 -1.81
C ALA A 69 2.89 -8.04 -2.78
N GLY A 70 2.64 -9.26 -2.30
CA GLY A 70 2.40 -10.44 -3.12
C GLY A 70 1.19 -10.27 -4.05
N ALA A 71 0.06 -9.75 -3.53
CA ALA A 71 -1.11 -9.44 -4.35
C ALA A 71 -0.80 -8.41 -5.45
N ALA A 72 -0.05 -7.35 -5.12
CA ALA A 72 0.41 -6.38 -6.10
C ALA A 72 1.28 -7.01 -7.21
N ALA A 73 2.17 -7.95 -6.86
CA ALA A 73 2.98 -8.68 -7.85
C ALA A 73 2.12 -9.51 -8.81
N VAL A 74 1.07 -10.18 -8.32
CA VAL A 74 0.15 -10.95 -9.17
C VAL A 74 -0.50 -10.04 -10.21
N HIS A 75 -1.03 -8.89 -9.81
CA HIS A 75 -1.67 -7.94 -10.73
C HIS A 75 -0.68 -7.33 -11.75
N PHE A 76 0.49 -6.89 -11.31
CA PHE A 76 1.50 -6.35 -12.22
C PHE A 76 2.01 -7.39 -13.22
N THR A 77 2.24 -8.62 -12.77
CA THR A 77 2.69 -9.72 -13.64
C THR A 77 1.61 -10.10 -14.65
N GLY A 78 0.35 -10.22 -14.21
CA GLY A 78 -0.79 -10.50 -15.09
C GLY A 78 -0.98 -9.46 -16.20
N LYS A 79 -0.60 -8.20 -15.95
CA LYS A 79 -0.63 -7.12 -16.96
C LYS A 79 0.67 -7.00 -17.79
N GLY A 80 1.74 -7.73 -17.45
CA GLY A 80 3.06 -7.57 -18.07
C GLY A 80 3.80 -6.30 -17.66
N HIS A 81 3.45 -5.71 -16.51
CA HIS A 81 3.92 -4.39 -16.08
C HIS A 81 5.22 -4.49 -15.27
N LEU A 82 6.34 -4.69 -15.97
CA LEU A 82 7.68 -4.87 -15.39
C LEU A 82 8.11 -3.77 -14.39
N PRO A 83 7.86 -2.47 -14.62
CA PRO A 83 8.23 -1.43 -13.66
C PRO A 83 7.53 -1.61 -12.31
N GLY A 84 6.25 -2.03 -12.33
CA GLY A 84 5.48 -2.30 -11.12
C GLY A 84 5.99 -3.51 -10.37
N PHE A 85 6.27 -4.60 -11.10
CA PHE A 85 6.87 -5.80 -10.53
C PHE A 85 8.20 -5.51 -9.83
N ARG A 86 9.10 -4.73 -10.47
CA ARG A 86 10.39 -4.34 -9.86
C ARG A 86 10.24 -3.55 -8.56
N ARG A 87 9.22 -2.70 -8.45
CA ARG A 87 8.91 -1.98 -7.19
C ARG A 87 8.50 -2.96 -6.09
N VAL A 88 7.67 -3.95 -6.41
CA VAL A 88 7.29 -5.01 -5.46
C VAL A 88 8.50 -5.84 -5.05
N SER A 89 9.36 -6.26 -5.99
CA SER A 89 10.57 -7.01 -5.67
C SER A 89 11.50 -6.22 -4.75
N GLY A 90 11.68 -4.92 -5.02
CA GLY A 90 12.46 -4.03 -4.17
C GLY A 90 11.88 -3.91 -2.76
N PHE A 91 10.55 -3.78 -2.65
CA PHE A 91 9.85 -3.76 -1.37
C PHE A 91 10.05 -5.07 -0.58
N LEU A 92 9.90 -6.23 -1.22
CA LEU A 92 10.05 -7.53 -0.56
C LEU A 92 11.50 -7.81 -0.14
N ALA A 93 12.47 -7.41 -0.97
CA ALA A 93 13.89 -7.57 -0.66
C ALA A 93 14.33 -6.67 0.50
N ARG A 94 13.76 -5.47 0.60
CA ARG A 94 14.06 -4.51 1.67
C ARG A 94 12.82 -3.73 2.07
N PRO A 95 11.95 -4.31 2.93
CA PRO A 95 10.76 -3.61 3.39
C PRO A 95 11.17 -2.35 4.17
N PRO A 96 10.40 -1.25 4.04
CA PRO A 96 10.68 -0.03 4.79
C PRO A 96 10.60 -0.34 6.28
N LEU A 97 11.55 0.22 7.03
CA LEU A 97 11.59 0.05 8.47
C LEU A 97 10.33 0.67 9.11
N PRO A 98 9.81 0.08 10.19
CA PRO A 98 8.71 0.66 10.93
C PRO A 98 9.06 2.10 11.35
N VAL A 99 8.10 3.02 11.26
CA VAL A 99 8.33 4.38 11.71
C VAL A 99 8.45 4.34 13.23
N ALA A 100 9.60 4.78 13.75
CA ALA A 100 9.79 4.93 15.19
C ALA A 100 8.75 5.92 15.70
N THR A 101 7.77 5.42 16.46
CA THR A 101 6.84 6.28 17.16
C THR A 101 7.62 6.88 18.32
N THR A 102 8.05 8.12 18.18
CA THR A 102 8.51 8.91 19.33
C THR A 102 7.28 9.16 20.18
N ARG A 103 6.86 8.18 20.99
CA ARG A 103 6.01 8.44 22.15
C ARG A 103 6.92 9.15 23.14
N GLU A 104 6.90 10.48 23.13
CA GLU A 104 7.34 11.25 24.27
C GLU A 104 6.59 10.72 25.49
N ARG A 105 7.35 10.21 26.45
CA ARG A 105 6.86 9.96 27.80
C ARG A 105 6.57 11.33 28.40
N SER A 106 5.31 11.63 28.67
CA SER A 106 4.88 12.71 29.55
C SER A 106 3.78 12.18 30.44
#